data_AF-A0A9D7VMZ7-F1
#
_entry.id   AF-A0A9D7VMZ7-F1
#
_cell.length_a   1.000
_cell.length_b   1.000
_cell.length_c   1.000
_cell.angle_alpha   90.00
_cell.angle_beta   90.00
_cell.angle_gamma   90.00
#
_symmetry.space_group_name_H-M   'P 1'
#
loop_
_entity.id
_entity.type
_entity.pdbx_description
1 polymer ?
#
loop_
_entity_poly.entity_id
_entity_poly.type
_entity_poly.pdbx_seq_one_letter_code
_entity_poly.pdbx_strand_id
1 'polypeptide(L)' 'MLSIPAGSPLIEVRRVVSDRSERAVEYIRVLYRPDLYRFEMSMRRVRAESGPRWTTTSSPPVPAGGG' A
#
# COMPACT_ATOMS: atom_id res chain seq x y z
N MET A 1 17.62 12.38 3.42
CA MET A 1 16.94 12.98 4.59
C MET A 1 15.57 13.44 4.10
N LEU A 2 14.47 12.95 4.67
CA LEU A 2 13.13 13.44 4.33
C LEU A 2 13.04 14.88 4.88
N SER A 3 13.07 15.91 4.03
CA SER A 3 13.06 17.33 4.43
C SER A 3 11.72 17.76 5.05
N ILE A 4 11.38 17.17 6.20
CA ILE A 4 10.16 17.43 6.95
C ILE A 4 10.47 17.63 8.44
N PRO A 5 9.71 18.48 9.14
CA PRO A 5 9.85 18.66 10.59
C PRO A 5 9.68 17.35 11.36
N ALA A 6 10.47 17.16 12.41
CA ALA A 6 10.26 16.07 13.35
C ALA A 6 8.85 16.16 13.97
N GLY A 7 8.13 15.03 14.02
CA GLY A 7 6.73 14.97 14.46
C GLY A 7 5.69 15.18 13.36
N SER A 8 6.11 15.40 12.11
CA SER A 8 5.17 15.46 10.98
C SER A 8 4.48 14.11 10.75
N PRO A 9 3.19 14.08 10.40
CA PRO A 9 2.49 12.84 10.10
C PRO A 9 3.10 12.16 8.87
N LEU A 10 3.18 10.82 8.90
CA LEU A 10 3.68 10.01 7.79
C LEU A 10 2.75 8.83 7.55
N ILE A 11 2.62 8.46 6.28
CA ILE A 11 1.97 7.22 5.87
C ILE A 11 3.06 6.17 5.66
N GLU A 12 3.10 5.17 6.53
CA GLU A 12 3.98 4.02 6.37
C GLU A 12 3.29 2.93 5.54
N VAL A 13 3.88 2.60 4.38
CA VAL A 13 3.44 1.49 3.53
C VAL A 13 4.47 0.37 3.63
N ARG A 14 3.99 -0.81 4.00
CA ARG A 14 4.77 -2.06 4.03
C ARG A 14 4.18 -3.02 3.00
N ARG A 15 5.00 -3.45 2.04
CA ARG A 15 4.60 -4.39 0.99
C ARG A 15 5.48 -5.62 1.05
N VAL A 16 4.84 -6.78 1.17
CA VAL A 16 5.48 -8.09 0.96
C VAL A 16 5.08 -8.56 -0.44
N VAL A 17 6.07 -8.85 -1.28
CA VAL A 17 5.84 -9.48 -2.57
C VAL A 17 6.16 -10.95 -2.41
N SER A 18 5.23 -11.82 -2.80
CA SER A 18 5.44 -13.26 -2.83
C SER A 18 5.52 -13.77 -4.26
N ASP A 19 6.30 -14.83 -4.48
CA ASP A 19 6.32 -15.56 -5.74
C ASP A 19 5.06 -16.44 -5.91
N ARG A 20 5.02 -17.21 -7.01
CA ARG A 20 3.91 -18.12 -7.33
C ARG A 20 3.80 -19.31 -6.36
N SER A 21 4.83 -19.55 -5.54
CA SER A 21 4.89 -20.59 -4.51
C SER A 21 4.64 -20.01 -3.11
N GLU A 22 4.07 -18.80 -3.04
CA GLU A 22 3.75 -18.06 -1.81
C GLU A 22 4.96 -17.71 -0.93
N ARG A 23 6.18 -17.81 -1.46
CA ARG A 23 7.39 -17.43 -0.73
C ARG A 23 7.59 -15.92 -0.85
N ALA A 24 7.79 -15.25 0.28
CA ALA A 24 8.14 -13.83 0.29
C ALA A 24 9.48 -13.62 -0.42
N VAL A 25 9.47 -12.87 -1.51
CA VAL A 25 10.64 -12.54 -2.32
C VAL A 25 11.10 -11.09 -2.14
N GLU A 26 10.23 -10.20 -1.68
CA GLU A 26 10.58 -8.79 -1.47
C GLU A 26 9.83 -8.19 -0.30
N TYR A 27 10.53 -7.33 0.46
CA TYR A 27 9.95 -6.52 1.52
C TYR A 27 10.27 -5.04 1.29
N ILE A 28 9.26 -4.25 0.96
CA ILE A 28 9.39 -2.82 0.71
C ILE A 28 8.79 -2.07 1.89
N ARG A 29 9.53 -1.10 2.42
CA ARG A 29 9.07 -0.14 3.44
C ARG A 29 9.24 1.28 2.92
N VAL A 30 8.15 2.01 2.77
CA VAL A 30 8.16 3.41 2.30
C VAL A 30 7.43 4.30 3.28
N LEU A 31 7.98 5.49 3.50
CA LEU A 31 7.34 6.57 4.27
C LEU A 31 6.92 7.66 3.30
N TYR A 32 5.61 7.86 3.15
CA TYR A 32 5.05 8.91 2.33
C TYR A 32 4.61 10.10 3.19
N ARG A 33 4.80 11.28 2.60
CA ARG A 33 4.30 12.56 3.10
C ARG A 33 2.81 12.69 2.77
N PRO A 34 1.89 12.71 3.76
CA PRO A 34 0.45 12.79 3.52
C PRO A 34 0.05 14.14 2.90
N ASP A 35 0.89 15.16 3.02
CA ASP A 35 0.74 16.45 2.38
C ASP A 35 1.05 16.42 0.87
N LEU A 36 1.77 15.41 0.38
CA LEU A 36 2.14 15.26 -1.03
C LEU A 36 1.49 14.06 -1.72
N TYR A 37 1.16 13.00 -0.97
CA TYR A 37 0.68 11.73 -1.50
C TYR A 37 -0.63 11.31 -0.84
N ARG A 38 -1.54 10.80 -1.66
CA ARG A 38 -2.78 10.17 -1.23
C ARG A 38 -2.79 8.70 -1.65
N PHE A 39 -3.23 7.83 -0.75
CA PHE A 39 -3.46 6.42 -1.05
C PHE A 39 -4.92 6.20 -1.42
N GLU A 40 -5.16 5.61 -2.59
CA GLU A 40 -6.50 5.23 -3.05
C GLU A 40 -6.56 3.74 -3.33
N MET A 41 -7.65 3.09 -2.90
CA MET A 41 -7.88 1.68 -3.12
C MET A 41 -9.31 1.45 -3.58
N SER A 42 -9.46 0.81 -4.73
CA SER A 42 -10.75 0.32 -5.20
C SER A 42 -11.04 -1.04 -4.58
N MET A 43 -12.22 -1.19 -3.97
CA MET A 43 -12.65 -2.45 -3.38
C MET A 43 -14.01 -2.87 -3.92
N ARG A 44 -14.22 -4.18 -4.05
CA ARG A 44 -15.51 -4.78 -4.35
C ARG A 44 -15.95 -5.69 -3.20
N ARG A 45 -17.24 -5.68 -2.90
CA ARG A 45 -17.84 -6.61 -1.94
C ARG A 45 -17.98 -7.98 -2.59
N VAL A 46 -17.46 -9.02 -1.95
CA VAL A 46 -17.63 -10.41 -2.36
C VAL A 46 -18.28 -11.20 -1.23
N ARG A 47 -19.23 -12.08 -1.58
CA ARG A 47 -19.79 -13.05 -0.64
C ARG A 47 -18.87 -14.26 -0.62
N ALA A 48 -18.26 -14.53 0.53
CA ALA A 48 -17.55 -15.77 0.80
C ALA A 48 -18.38 -16.63 1.74
N GLU A 49 -18.05 -17.91 1.86
CA GLU A 49 -18.72 -18.83 2.80
C GLU A 49 -18.63 -18.33 4.25
N SER A 50 -17.53 -17.65 4.60
CA SER A 50 -17.32 -16.98 5.89
C SER A 50 -18.13 -15.67 6.06
N GLY A 51 -18.93 -15.27 5.08
CA GLY A 51 -19.70 -14.03 5.07
C GLY A 51 -19.17 -12.98 4.08
N PRO A 52 -19.78 -11.78 4.08
CA PRO A 52 -19.40 -10.71 3.17
C PRO A 52 -18.03 -10.13 3.53
N ARG A 53 -17.09 -10.16 2.58
CA ARG A 53 -15.76 -9.53 2.70
C ARG A 53 -15.53 -8.52 1.59
N TRP A 54 -14.71 -7.51 1.85
CA TRP A 54 -14.20 -6.63 0.80
C TRP A 54 -12.92 -7.23 0.22
N THR A 55 -12.77 -7.17 -1.10
CA THR A 55 -11.55 -7.57 -1.80
C THR A 55 -11.08 -6.45 -2.71
N THR A 56 -9.77 -6.32 -2.90
CA THR A 56 -9.18 -5.28 -3.73
C THR A 56 -9.52 -5.54 -5.19
N THR A 57 -10.11 -4.56 -5.86
CA THR A 57 -10.15 -4.54 -7.32
C THR A 57 -8.74 -4.16 -7.77
N SER A 58 -8.09 -5.00 -8.58
CA SER A 58 -6.70 -4.80 -9.04
C SER A 58 -6.37 -3.32 -9.24
N SER A 59 -5.56 -2.74 -8.35
CA SER A 59 -5.19 -1.32 -8.41
C SER A 59 -3.92 -1.19 -9.23
N PRO A 60 -3.80 -0.18 -10.12
CA PRO A 60 -2.52 0.11 -10.76
C PRO A 60 -1.46 0.46 -9.69
N PRO A 61 -0.17 0.17 -9.95
CA PRO A 61 0.90 0.48 -9.00
C PRO A 61 0.95 1.98 -8.73
N VAL A 62 1.07 2.35 -7.45
CA VAL A 62 1.27 3.75 -7.03
C VAL A 62 2.56 4.25 -7.69
N PRO A 63 2.55 5.36 -8.45
CA PRO A 63 3.76 5.89 -9.05
C PRO A 63 4.74 6.27 -7.94
N ALA A 64 5.96 5.73 -8.01
CA ALA A 64 7.06 6.17 -7.17
C ALA A 64 7.34 7.63 -7.53
N GLY A 65 6.99 8.57 -6.65
CA GLY A 65 7.18 9.98 -6.91
C GLY A 65 8.64 10.29 -7.20
N GLY A 66 8.89 10.82 -8.40
CA GLY A 66 10.19 11.31 -8.85
C GLY A 66 10.58 12.57 -8.08
N GLY A 67 11.88 12.68 -7.80
CA GLY A 67 12.50 13.84 -7.16
C GLY A 67 12.68 15.04 -8.08
#